data_AF-A0A7X4HCN4-F1
#
_entry.id   AF-A0A7X4HCN4-F1
#
_cell.length_a   1.000
_cell.length_b   1.000
_cell.length_c   1.000
_cell.angle_alpha   90.00
_cell.angle_beta   90.00
_cell.angle_gamma   90.00
#
_symmetry.space_group_name_H-M   'P 1'
#
loop_
_entity.id
_entity.type
_entity.pdbx_description
1 polymer ?
#
loop_
_entity_poly.entity_id
_entity_poly.type
_entity_poly.pdbx_seq_one_letter_code
_entity_poly.pdbx_strand_id
1 'polypeptide(L)'
;MHKPFLPLVQRCAGACLAVYAVGASAGSTMCLNPAPGQDSYRHIESVLGAGAVESPSDDAYTPPRPHILVMPDDGVTGPHYAIQAIEPSDYNLDRVAMEAGGDRSRTEIKLAPSKGPHEVFKAREGDTFTYAWRFRIAEDMRFASSFTHIHQIKANGGRYAEPPLITFTPLANGKMEVRHVADQLTESKQTVLGAMPLAGNQGKWLVATETITYSNTRGRYQLAIRDMEGVQQLAIDQGGLQMWRSGADHMRPKWGIYRKHSPQLNQHRADTVYFSNMCITREEAAGVLR
;
A
#
# COMPACT_ATOMS: atom_id res chain seq x y z
N MET A 1 -43.69 55.83 3.48
CA MET A 1 -42.33 55.80 4.07
C MET A 1 -42.26 54.63 5.03
N HIS A 2 -41.16 53.86 4.98
CA HIS A 2 -40.81 52.66 5.78
C HIS A 2 -41.21 51.29 5.19
N LYS A 3 -40.22 50.67 4.52
CA LYS A 3 -39.89 49.23 4.55
C LYS A 3 -38.76 49.03 5.58
N PRO A 4 -38.30 47.81 5.92
CA PRO A 4 -38.92 46.47 5.94
C PRO A 4 -38.61 45.70 7.26
N PHE A 5 -39.14 44.47 7.43
CA PHE A 5 -38.42 43.40 8.15
C PHE A 5 -38.87 42.02 7.62
N LEU A 6 -37.90 41.22 7.17
CA LEU A 6 -37.97 39.76 6.98
C LEU A 6 -37.12 39.12 8.09
N PRO A 7 -37.48 37.92 8.58
CA PRO A 7 -36.78 36.68 8.17
C PRO A 7 -37.78 35.50 8.05
N LEU A 8 -37.48 34.27 7.59
CA LEU A 8 -36.32 33.40 7.77
C LEU A 8 -36.43 32.27 6.71
N VAL A 9 -35.34 31.94 6.01
CA VAL A 9 -35.28 30.79 5.10
C VAL A 9 -34.88 29.56 5.90
N GLN A 10 -35.79 28.58 5.97
CA GLN A 10 -35.55 27.29 6.60
C GLN A 10 -34.76 26.38 5.64
N ARG A 11 -33.51 26.06 5.99
CA ARG A 11 -32.70 25.07 5.28
C ARG A 11 -33.13 23.67 5.71
N CYS A 12 -33.67 22.88 4.79
CA CYS A 12 -33.80 21.43 4.96
C CYS A 12 -32.42 20.78 4.87
N ALA A 13 -32.00 20.15 5.96
CA ALA A 13 -30.82 19.29 6.00
C ALA A 13 -31.12 17.98 5.27
N GLY A 14 -30.39 17.71 4.18
CA GLY A 14 -30.34 16.39 3.56
C GLY A 14 -29.49 15.48 4.44
N ALA A 15 -30.11 14.43 4.98
CA ALA A 15 -29.42 13.36 5.68
C ALA A 15 -28.55 12.59 4.67
N CYS A 16 -27.24 12.71 4.79
CA CYS A 16 -26.29 11.85 4.08
C CYS A 16 -26.24 10.52 4.83
N LEU A 17 -26.88 9.47 4.28
CA LEU A 17 -26.70 8.11 4.78
C LEU A 17 -25.26 7.67 4.49
N ALA A 18 -24.42 7.65 5.53
CA ALA A 18 -23.16 6.93 5.49
C ALA A 18 -23.45 5.42 5.49
N VAL A 19 -23.33 4.80 4.32
CA VAL A 19 -23.29 3.34 4.20
C VAL A 19 -21.91 2.90 4.71
N TYR A 20 -21.85 2.39 5.93
CA TYR A 20 -20.70 1.64 6.41
C TYR A 20 -20.65 0.32 5.65
N ALA A 21 -19.82 0.25 4.61
CA ALA A 21 -19.55 -0.98 3.91
C ALA A 21 -18.71 -1.90 4.82
N VAL A 22 -19.37 -2.87 5.44
CA VAL A 22 -18.73 -4.11 5.90
C VAL A 22 -18.00 -4.70 4.70
N GLY A 23 -16.72 -5.05 4.83
CA GLY A 23 -15.90 -5.62 3.75
C GLY A 23 -16.60 -6.82 3.12
N ALA A 24 -17.25 -6.60 1.98
CA ALA A 24 -17.93 -7.64 1.22
C ALA A 24 -16.94 -8.18 0.19
N SER A 25 -16.66 -9.48 0.24
CA SER A 25 -16.17 -10.20 -0.94
C SER A 25 -17.37 -10.37 -1.89
N ALA A 26 -17.56 -9.42 -2.79
CA ALA A 26 -18.51 -9.54 -3.88
C ALA A 26 -17.72 -9.98 -5.13
N GLY A 27 -17.90 -11.23 -5.56
CA GLY A 27 -17.23 -11.74 -6.76
C GLY A 27 -15.71 -11.90 -6.61
N SER A 28 -14.99 -11.67 -7.70
CA SER A 28 -13.54 -11.84 -7.80
C SER A 28 -12.73 -10.73 -7.14
N THR A 29 -13.32 -9.92 -6.24
CA THR A 29 -12.69 -8.78 -5.58
C THR A 29 -12.79 -8.86 -4.05
N MET A 30 -11.72 -8.51 -3.36
CA MET A 30 -11.65 -8.32 -1.91
C MET A 30 -11.02 -6.96 -1.59
N CYS A 31 -11.62 -6.20 -0.69
CA CYS A 31 -11.14 -4.89 -0.28
C CYS A 31 -10.95 -4.77 1.23
N LEU A 32 -9.83 -4.18 1.64
CA LEU A 32 -9.55 -3.74 2.98
C LEU A 32 -9.81 -2.23 3.08
N ASN A 33 -10.87 -1.90 3.83
CA ASN A 33 -11.19 -0.54 4.26
C ASN A 33 -11.13 -0.48 5.79
N PRO A 34 -10.73 0.65 6.39
CA PRO A 34 -10.74 0.78 7.84
C PRO A 34 -12.13 0.58 8.43
N ALA A 35 -12.17 -0.05 9.60
CA ALA A 35 -13.37 -0.20 10.41
C ALA A 35 -13.20 0.58 11.73
N PRO A 36 -13.62 1.86 11.78
CA PRO A 36 -13.53 2.67 12.99
C PRO A 36 -14.19 1.98 14.19
N GLY A 37 -13.54 2.04 15.36
CA GLY A 37 -14.01 1.40 16.58
C GLY A 37 -13.67 -0.09 16.71
N GLN A 38 -13.03 -0.69 15.69
CA GLN A 38 -12.45 -2.02 15.78
C GLN A 38 -10.94 -1.97 16.01
N ASP A 39 -10.41 -3.07 16.53
CA ASP A 39 -8.96 -3.31 16.61
C ASP A 39 -8.37 -3.42 15.20
N SER A 40 -7.48 -2.48 14.85
CA SER A 40 -6.92 -2.36 13.50
C SER A 40 -6.28 -3.66 13.01
N TYR A 41 -5.47 -4.29 13.86
CA TYR A 41 -4.70 -5.49 13.49
C TYR A 41 -5.63 -6.68 13.28
N ARG A 42 -6.56 -6.93 14.22
CA ARG A 42 -7.55 -8.01 14.06
C ARG A 42 -8.44 -7.79 12.85
N HIS A 43 -8.86 -6.55 12.57
CA HIS A 43 -9.66 -6.24 11.39
C HIS A 43 -8.88 -6.54 10.10
N ILE A 44 -7.63 -6.07 9.99
CA ILE A 44 -6.76 -6.35 8.84
C ILE A 44 -6.61 -7.86 8.62
N GLU A 45 -6.33 -8.62 9.67
CA GLU A 45 -6.16 -10.08 9.57
C GLU A 45 -7.47 -10.82 9.26
N SER A 46 -8.62 -10.29 9.69
CA SER A 46 -9.92 -10.87 9.35
C SER A 46 -10.21 -10.81 7.84
N VAL A 47 -9.68 -9.80 7.15
CA VAL A 47 -9.86 -9.60 5.71
C VAL A 47 -8.74 -10.30 4.93
N LEU A 48 -7.47 -10.02 5.26
CA LEU A 48 -6.31 -10.43 4.47
C LEU A 48 -5.65 -11.73 4.97
N GLY A 49 -6.16 -12.32 6.05
CA GLY A 49 -5.68 -13.54 6.68
C GLY A 49 -4.76 -13.32 7.88
N ALA A 50 -4.65 -14.33 8.73
CA ALA A 50 -3.77 -14.29 9.91
C ALA A 50 -2.31 -14.10 9.52
N GLY A 51 -1.60 -13.17 10.17
CA GLY A 51 -0.24 -12.77 9.81
C GLY A 51 -0.16 -11.81 8.62
N ALA A 52 -1.25 -11.10 8.31
CA ALA A 52 -1.29 -10.06 7.29
C ALA A 52 -0.49 -8.80 7.68
N VAL A 53 -0.16 -8.61 8.95
CA VAL A 53 0.64 -7.47 9.41
C VAL A 53 2.07 -7.90 9.71
N GLU A 54 3.03 -7.18 9.13
CA GLU A 54 4.45 -7.25 9.48
C GLU A 54 4.86 -5.91 10.09
N SER A 55 4.89 -5.83 11.42
CA SER A 55 5.31 -4.63 12.16
C SER A 55 6.19 -5.01 13.35
N PRO A 56 6.96 -4.06 13.92
CA PRO A 56 7.54 -4.22 15.23
C PRO A 56 6.43 -4.36 16.27
N SER A 57 6.80 -4.81 17.47
CA SER A 57 5.86 -4.92 18.58
C SER A 57 5.47 -3.53 19.09
N ASP A 58 4.17 -3.25 19.17
CA ASP A 58 3.65 -1.99 19.71
C ASP A 58 3.99 -1.78 21.20
N ASP A 59 4.23 -2.89 21.93
CA ASP A 59 4.63 -2.90 23.34
C ASP A 59 6.14 -2.73 23.53
N ALA A 60 6.91 -2.52 22.47
CA ALA A 60 8.31 -2.13 22.57
C ALA A 60 8.49 -0.71 23.15
N TYR A 61 7.40 0.00 23.42
CA TYR A 61 7.37 1.38 23.91
C TYR A 61 6.61 1.49 25.23
N THR A 62 6.90 2.54 26.00
CA THR A 62 6.14 2.89 27.20
C THR A 62 5.73 4.36 27.13
N PRO A 63 4.42 4.68 26.95
CA PRO A 63 3.30 3.75 26.73
C PRO A 63 3.39 3.02 25.37
N PRO A 64 2.65 1.91 25.17
CA PRO A 64 2.59 1.23 23.87
C PRO A 64 2.19 2.19 22.74
N ARG A 65 2.80 2.02 21.56
CA ARG A 65 2.53 2.86 20.38
C ARG A 65 2.21 2.00 19.16
N PRO A 66 1.01 2.11 18.60
CA PRO A 66 0.64 1.37 17.41
C PRO A 66 1.33 1.91 16.15
N HIS A 67 1.83 1.01 15.32
CA HIS A 67 2.39 1.38 14.01
C HIS A 67 1.32 1.53 12.93
N ILE A 68 0.12 0.97 13.16
CA ILE A 68 -1.03 1.08 12.25
C ILE A 68 -2.21 1.68 13.00
N LEU A 69 -2.57 2.90 12.62
CA LEU A 69 -3.69 3.65 13.18
C LEU A 69 -4.86 3.69 12.19
N VAL A 70 -6.09 3.71 12.69
CA VAL A 70 -7.27 4.13 11.91
C VAL A 70 -7.49 5.62 12.16
N MET A 71 -7.35 6.40 11.11
CA MET A 71 -7.61 7.83 11.10
C MET A 71 -9.09 8.08 10.78
N PRO A 72 -9.69 9.15 11.34
CA PRO A 72 -11.04 9.57 10.97
C PRO A 72 -11.09 10.02 9.51
N ASP A 73 -12.31 10.25 9.04
CA ASP A 73 -12.54 10.85 7.72
C ASP A 73 -11.89 12.24 7.64
N ASP A 74 -11.08 12.44 6.61
CA ASP A 74 -10.45 13.73 6.28
C ASP A 74 -11.23 14.53 5.22
N GLY A 75 -12.41 14.05 4.83
CA GLY A 75 -13.27 14.65 3.82
C GLY A 75 -12.91 14.26 2.38
N VAL A 76 -11.89 13.41 2.17
CA VAL A 76 -11.43 13.00 0.84
C VAL A 76 -11.68 11.52 0.58
N THR A 77 -11.23 10.64 1.48
CA THR A 77 -11.31 9.18 1.26
C THR A 77 -12.13 8.41 2.28
N GLY A 78 -12.76 9.10 3.25
CA GLY A 78 -13.33 8.44 4.41
C GLY A 78 -12.26 8.12 5.46
N PRO A 79 -12.61 7.29 6.47
CA PRO A 79 -11.62 6.72 7.36
C PRO A 79 -10.51 6.02 6.57
N HIS A 80 -9.26 6.18 7.01
CA HIS A 80 -8.08 5.66 6.32
C HIS A 80 -7.05 5.11 7.33
N TYR A 81 -6.17 4.23 6.89
CA TYR A 81 -5.05 3.78 7.71
C TYR A 81 -3.92 4.81 7.68
N ALA A 82 -3.26 5.01 8.81
CA ALA A 82 -1.93 5.62 8.88
C ALA A 82 -0.93 4.54 9.27
N ILE A 83 0.00 4.22 8.37
CA ILE A 83 1.08 3.26 8.58
C ILE A 83 2.36 4.03 8.87
N GLN A 84 2.98 3.75 10.01
CA GLN A 84 4.04 4.58 10.57
C GLN A 84 5.36 3.81 10.72
N ALA A 85 6.45 4.55 10.53
CA ALA A 85 7.78 4.21 11.05
C ALA A 85 8.11 5.22 12.16
N ILE A 86 8.27 4.74 13.39
CA ILE A 86 8.30 5.55 14.62
C ILE A 86 9.74 5.92 15.00
N GLU A 87 10.48 6.45 14.03
CA GLU A 87 11.86 6.87 14.19
C GLU A 87 12.03 8.06 15.16
N PRO A 88 13.19 8.17 15.84
CA PRO A 88 14.36 7.28 15.80
C PRO A 88 14.24 6.12 16.81
N SER A 89 13.16 6.14 17.58
CA SER A 89 12.89 5.22 18.67
C SER A 89 12.35 3.87 18.21
N ASP A 90 12.19 3.65 16.90
CA ASP A 90 11.57 2.47 16.35
C ASP A 90 12.42 1.21 16.60
N TYR A 91 11.85 0.04 16.33
CA TYR A 91 12.54 -1.24 16.37
C TYR A 91 12.45 -1.94 15.02
N ASN A 92 13.43 -2.77 14.67
CA ASN A 92 13.24 -3.67 13.53
C ASN A 92 12.43 -4.90 13.98
N LEU A 93 12.12 -5.77 13.02
CA LEU A 93 11.40 -7.02 13.30
C LEU A 93 12.17 -7.98 14.23
N ASP A 94 13.49 -7.80 14.37
CA ASP A 94 14.35 -8.57 15.29
C ASP A 94 14.43 -7.94 16.70
N ARG A 95 13.60 -6.92 16.97
CA ARG A 95 13.55 -6.15 18.24
C ARG A 95 14.84 -5.42 18.59
N VAL A 96 15.63 -5.03 17.59
CA VAL A 96 16.76 -4.11 17.76
C VAL A 96 16.27 -2.68 17.57
N ALA A 97 16.52 -1.82 18.55
CA ALA A 97 16.20 -0.40 18.45
C ALA A 97 16.97 0.22 17.28
N MET A 98 16.33 1.11 16.51
CA MET A 98 16.95 1.79 15.37
C MET A 98 18.20 2.55 15.79
N GLU A 99 18.12 3.29 16.91
CA GLU A 99 19.27 3.98 17.51
C GLU A 99 20.41 3.05 17.97
N ALA A 100 20.12 1.77 18.21
CA ALA A 100 21.10 0.75 18.60
C ALA A 100 21.68 -0.03 17.39
N GLY A 101 21.52 0.49 16.17
CA GLY A 101 22.04 -0.14 14.95
C GLY A 101 21.04 -1.03 14.21
N GLY A 102 19.74 -0.85 14.48
CA GLY A 102 18.68 -1.44 13.68
C GLY A 102 18.84 -1.05 12.20
N ASP A 103 18.81 -2.03 11.31
CA ASP A 103 19.25 -1.86 9.93
C ASP A 103 18.13 -1.37 8.99
N ARG A 104 16.88 -1.76 9.30
CA ARG A 104 15.68 -1.57 8.49
C ARG A 104 14.44 -1.45 9.38
N SER A 105 13.59 -0.46 9.09
CA SER A 105 12.25 -0.34 9.67
C SER A 105 11.23 -0.95 8.71
N ARG A 106 10.27 -1.73 9.23
CA ARG A 106 9.21 -2.35 8.43
C ARG A 106 7.88 -2.35 9.18
N THR A 107 6.90 -1.67 8.60
CA THR A 107 5.48 -1.77 8.96
C THR A 107 4.69 -1.93 7.67
N GLU A 108 4.21 -3.14 7.39
CA GLU A 108 3.51 -3.45 6.14
C GLU A 108 2.29 -4.34 6.37
N ILE A 109 1.23 -4.08 5.62
CA ILE A 109 0.06 -4.94 5.44
C ILE A 109 0.29 -5.76 4.16
N LYS A 110 -0.01 -7.05 4.18
CA LYS A 110 0.14 -7.95 3.02
C LYS A 110 -1.06 -8.90 2.94
N LEU A 111 -1.26 -9.49 1.75
CA LEU A 111 -2.04 -10.71 1.67
C LEU A 111 -1.29 -11.84 2.41
N ALA A 112 -1.92 -12.43 3.42
CA ALA A 112 -1.25 -13.38 4.30
C ALA A 112 -0.86 -14.69 3.58
N PRO A 113 0.22 -15.36 4.01
CA PRO A 113 0.55 -16.70 3.50
C PRO A 113 -0.33 -17.80 4.11
N SER A 114 -1.00 -17.52 5.23
CA SER A 114 -1.84 -18.47 5.96
C SER A 114 -3.00 -18.97 5.10
N LYS A 115 -3.59 -20.10 5.49
CA LYS A 115 -4.77 -20.63 4.78
C LYS A 115 -6.03 -19.89 5.22
N GLY A 116 -7.00 -19.73 4.32
CA GLY A 116 -8.30 -19.14 4.63
C GLY A 116 -9.12 -18.75 3.40
N PRO A 117 -10.23 -18.03 3.60
CA PRO A 117 -11.08 -17.58 2.48
C PRO A 117 -10.36 -16.70 1.46
N HIS A 118 -9.29 -16.00 1.88
CA HIS A 118 -8.49 -15.12 1.03
C HIS A 118 -7.56 -15.87 0.04
N GLU A 119 -7.49 -17.20 0.08
CA GLU A 119 -6.65 -18.04 -0.79
C GLU A 119 -6.87 -17.76 -2.28
N VAL A 120 -8.11 -17.46 -2.69
CA VAL A 120 -8.45 -17.17 -4.10
C VAL A 120 -7.76 -15.90 -4.63
N PHE A 121 -7.24 -15.05 -3.74
CA PHE A 121 -6.55 -13.81 -4.08
C PHE A 121 -5.02 -13.94 -4.14
N LYS A 122 -4.49 -15.15 -3.93
CA LYS A 122 -3.06 -15.44 -4.06
C LYS A 122 -2.71 -15.71 -5.52
N ALA A 123 -1.99 -14.77 -6.15
CA ALA A 123 -1.68 -14.87 -7.56
C ALA A 123 -0.72 -16.02 -7.87
N ARG A 124 -1.09 -16.89 -8.81
CA ARG A 124 -0.28 -17.99 -9.34
C ARG A 124 0.20 -17.67 -10.76
N GLU A 125 1.13 -18.47 -11.27
CA GLU A 125 1.57 -18.37 -12.66
C GLU A 125 0.38 -18.52 -13.62
N GLY A 126 0.25 -17.58 -14.56
CA GLY A 126 -0.83 -17.48 -15.53
C GLY A 126 -1.99 -16.60 -15.08
N ASP A 127 -2.12 -16.29 -13.78
CA ASP A 127 -3.18 -15.40 -13.31
C ASP A 127 -2.95 -13.95 -13.75
N THR A 128 -4.05 -13.22 -13.87
CA THR A 128 -4.02 -11.75 -13.93
C THR A 128 -4.77 -11.19 -12.73
N PHE A 129 -4.17 -10.20 -12.08
CA PHE A 129 -4.76 -9.51 -10.95
C PHE A 129 -4.69 -8.00 -11.16
N THR A 130 -5.72 -7.31 -10.67
CA THR A 130 -5.74 -5.86 -10.53
C THR A 130 -5.77 -5.50 -9.05
N TYR A 131 -4.80 -4.71 -8.63
CA TYR A 131 -4.71 -4.09 -7.32
C TYR A 131 -5.12 -2.63 -7.46
N ALA A 132 -6.04 -2.17 -6.62
CA ALA A 132 -6.46 -0.77 -6.60
C ALA A 132 -6.43 -0.24 -5.17
N TRP A 133 -5.84 0.93 -4.95
CA TRP A 133 -5.81 1.56 -3.64
C TRP A 133 -5.68 3.07 -3.75
N ARG A 134 -6.00 3.76 -2.66
CA ARG A 134 -5.64 5.17 -2.50
C ARG A 134 -4.49 5.26 -1.51
N PHE A 135 -3.56 6.16 -1.77
CA PHE A 135 -2.46 6.43 -0.85
C PHE A 135 -2.15 7.93 -0.77
N ARG A 136 -1.63 8.35 0.37
CA ARG A 136 -1.06 9.69 0.58
C ARG A 136 0.25 9.51 1.33
N ILE A 137 1.35 10.00 0.76
CA ILE A 137 2.62 10.12 1.48
C ILE A 137 2.57 11.40 2.30
N ALA A 138 2.87 11.36 3.61
CA ALA A 138 2.86 12.58 4.43
C ALA A 138 3.78 13.65 3.81
N GLU A 139 3.36 14.91 3.88
CA GLU A 139 4.07 16.05 3.26
C GLU A 139 5.48 16.21 3.83
N ASP A 140 5.65 15.93 5.12
CA ASP A 140 6.92 16.01 5.83
C ASP A 140 7.71 14.68 5.84
N MET A 141 7.22 13.64 5.19
CA MET A 141 7.91 12.34 5.14
C MET A 141 9.28 12.48 4.47
N ARG A 142 10.30 11.90 5.10
CA ARG A 142 11.66 11.81 4.55
C ARG A 142 11.96 10.40 4.06
N PHE A 143 12.85 10.32 3.08
CA PHE A 143 13.18 9.07 2.39
C PHE A 143 14.68 8.79 2.47
N ALA A 144 15.04 7.52 2.54
CA ALA A 144 16.42 7.11 2.46
C ALA A 144 16.94 7.25 1.01
N SER A 145 18.24 7.47 0.84
CA SER A 145 18.87 7.49 -0.49
C SER A 145 18.95 6.11 -1.15
N SER A 146 18.95 5.04 -0.34
CA SER A 146 19.02 3.65 -0.84
C SER A 146 17.64 3.14 -1.25
N PHE A 147 16.74 2.98 -0.28
CA PHE A 147 15.35 2.61 -0.55
C PHE A 147 14.41 3.00 0.60
N THR A 148 13.19 3.38 0.22
CA THR A 148 12.00 3.46 1.08
C THR A 148 10.84 2.94 0.25
N HIS A 149 10.49 1.67 0.41
CA HIS A 149 9.39 1.04 -0.32
C HIS A 149 8.07 1.35 0.38
N ILE A 150 7.09 1.81 -0.38
CA ILE A 150 5.72 2.05 0.13
C ILE A 150 4.68 1.04 -0.39
N HIS A 151 5.03 0.33 -1.45
CA HIS A 151 4.26 -0.78 -2.02
C HIS A 151 5.23 -1.79 -2.61
N GLN A 152 4.89 -3.07 -2.53
CA GLN A 152 5.65 -4.16 -3.13
C GLN A 152 4.74 -5.23 -3.71
N ILE A 153 5.21 -5.86 -4.79
CA ILE A 153 4.75 -7.21 -5.19
C ILE A 153 5.88 -8.18 -4.84
N LYS A 154 5.61 -9.13 -3.95
CA LYS A 154 6.64 -10.06 -3.44
C LYS A 154 6.12 -11.50 -3.47
N ALA A 155 7.03 -12.43 -3.76
CA ALA A 155 6.72 -13.86 -3.67
C ALA A 155 6.58 -14.32 -2.23
N ASN A 156 5.77 -15.36 -2.05
CA ASN A 156 5.89 -16.27 -0.93
C ASN A 156 6.44 -17.60 -1.45
N GLY A 157 7.49 -18.12 -0.80
CA GLY A 157 8.15 -19.36 -1.23
C GLY A 157 8.96 -19.21 -2.52
N GLY A 158 9.72 -20.25 -2.86
CA GLY A 158 10.59 -20.27 -4.04
C GLY A 158 11.99 -19.69 -3.81
N ARG A 159 12.93 -20.06 -4.68
CA ARG A 159 14.36 -19.70 -4.54
C ARG A 159 14.67 -18.22 -4.81
N TYR A 160 13.75 -17.50 -5.45
CA TYR A 160 13.89 -16.08 -5.79
C TYR A 160 12.93 -15.20 -4.98
N ALA A 161 12.47 -15.68 -3.81
CA ALA A 161 11.48 -14.99 -2.99
C ALA A 161 11.99 -13.71 -2.32
N GLU A 162 13.31 -13.59 -2.15
CA GLU A 162 13.91 -12.53 -1.34
C GLU A 162 13.69 -11.14 -1.96
N PRO A 163 14.20 -10.79 -3.15
CA PRO A 163 13.94 -9.47 -3.70
C PRO A 163 12.45 -9.33 -4.10
N PRO A 164 11.78 -8.22 -3.74
CA PRO A 164 10.48 -7.90 -4.30
C PRO A 164 10.57 -7.83 -5.84
N LEU A 165 9.50 -8.25 -6.51
CA LEU A 165 9.41 -8.25 -7.96
C LEU A 165 9.13 -6.84 -8.50
N ILE A 166 8.22 -6.12 -7.84
CA ILE A 166 7.89 -4.71 -8.09
C ILE A 166 8.00 -3.95 -6.78
N THR A 167 8.52 -2.73 -6.81
CA THR A 167 8.46 -1.79 -5.68
C THR A 167 8.10 -0.39 -6.11
N PHE A 168 7.37 0.33 -5.24
CA PHE A 168 7.20 1.78 -5.34
C PHE A 168 8.15 2.41 -4.33
N THR A 169 9.18 3.08 -4.82
CA THR A 169 10.32 3.52 -4.02
C THR A 169 10.50 5.04 -4.07
N PRO A 170 9.86 5.81 -3.17
CA PRO A 170 10.27 7.16 -2.86
C PRO A 170 11.74 7.24 -2.41
N LEU A 171 12.47 8.24 -2.88
CA LEU A 171 13.90 8.42 -2.60
C LEU A 171 14.21 9.87 -2.24
N ALA A 172 15.33 10.07 -1.54
CA ALA A 172 15.83 11.41 -1.17
C ALA A 172 16.09 12.34 -2.37
N ASN A 173 16.19 11.80 -3.59
CA ASN A 173 16.37 12.56 -4.83
C ASN A 173 15.07 13.24 -5.33
N GLY A 174 13.96 13.13 -4.59
CA GLY A 174 12.71 13.80 -4.93
C GLY A 174 11.84 13.07 -5.95
N LYS A 175 12.13 11.79 -6.25
CA LYS A 175 11.31 10.95 -7.14
C LYS A 175 10.81 9.71 -6.40
N MET A 176 9.63 9.25 -6.80
CA MET A 176 9.18 7.89 -6.54
C MET A 176 9.41 7.06 -7.81
N GLU A 177 10.22 6.02 -7.70
CA GLU A 177 10.50 5.08 -8.79
C GLU A 177 9.64 3.82 -8.66
N VAL A 178 9.10 3.36 -9.77
CA VAL A 178 8.53 2.01 -9.90
C VAL A 178 9.60 1.11 -10.48
N ARG A 179 10.05 0.15 -9.67
CA ARG A 179 11.22 -0.68 -9.95
C ARG A 179 10.82 -2.13 -10.17
N HIS A 180 11.51 -2.82 -11.07
CA HIS A 180 11.35 -4.24 -11.36
C HIS A 180 12.64 -5.01 -11.13
N VAL A 181 12.55 -6.21 -10.54
CA VAL A 181 13.69 -7.10 -10.32
C VAL A 181 13.35 -8.51 -10.83
N ALA A 182 13.92 -8.91 -11.98
CA ALA A 182 13.76 -10.25 -12.53
C ALA A 182 14.44 -11.34 -11.65
N ASP A 183 14.26 -12.61 -11.98
CA ASP A 183 14.93 -13.72 -11.29
C ASP A 183 16.45 -13.60 -11.46
N GLN A 184 17.19 -14.15 -10.49
CA GLN A 184 18.66 -14.07 -10.41
C GLN A 184 19.24 -12.65 -10.23
N LEU A 185 18.43 -11.60 -10.29
CA LEU A 185 18.82 -10.24 -9.97
C LEU A 185 18.58 -9.93 -8.48
N THR A 186 19.35 -8.96 -7.98
CA THR A 186 19.19 -8.37 -6.65
C THR A 186 18.53 -7.00 -6.77
N GLU A 187 18.03 -6.44 -5.67
CA GLU A 187 17.45 -5.08 -5.68
C GLU A 187 18.43 -4.01 -6.21
N SER A 188 19.74 -4.21 -6.05
CA SER A 188 20.77 -3.32 -6.61
C SER A 188 20.91 -3.39 -8.14
N LYS A 189 20.33 -4.40 -8.79
CA LYS A 189 20.32 -4.60 -10.26
C LYS A 189 18.90 -4.44 -10.84
N GLN A 190 18.07 -3.64 -10.18
CA GLN A 190 16.70 -3.35 -10.60
C GLN A 190 16.65 -2.54 -11.91
N THR A 191 15.51 -2.63 -12.61
CA THR A 191 15.14 -1.78 -13.74
C THR A 191 14.05 -0.80 -13.33
N VAL A 192 14.25 0.49 -13.57
CA VAL A 192 13.22 1.51 -13.35
C VAL A 192 12.24 1.48 -14.52
N LEU A 193 10.99 1.07 -14.25
CA LEU A 193 9.92 1.03 -15.26
C LEU A 193 9.29 2.42 -15.48
N GLY A 194 9.31 3.26 -14.46
CA GLY A 194 8.81 4.63 -14.51
C GLY A 194 9.05 5.37 -13.21
N ALA A 195 8.88 6.69 -13.21
CA ALA A 195 9.03 7.50 -12.02
C ALA A 195 8.12 8.72 -12.08
N MET A 196 7.72 9.22 -10.91
CA MET A 196 6.99 10.48 -10.76
C MET A 196 7.69 11.40 -9.75
N PRO A 197 7.59 12.73 -9.89
CA PRO A 197 8.12 13.66 -8.90
C PRO A 197 7.34 13.54 -7.59
N LEU A 198 8.04 13.58 -6.46
CA LEU A 198 7.44 13.71 -5.13
C LEU A 198 6.93 15.14 -4.90
N ALA A 199 7.64 16.14 -5.44
CA ALA A 199 7.19 17.53 -5.44
C ALA A 199 5.84 17.64 -6.16
N GLY A 200 4.85 18.24 -5.49
CA GLY A 200 3.48 18.36 -5.99
C GLY A 200 2.59 17.13 -5.80
N ASN A 201 3.15 16.00 -5.33
CA ASN A 201 2.42 14.75 -5.07
C ASN A 201 2.44 14.31 -3.59
N GLN A 202 3.50 14.60 -2.84
CA GLN A 202 3.50 14.44 -1.37
C GLN A 202 2.40 15.31 -0.74
N GLY A 203 1.78 14.82 0.33
CA GLY A 203 0.67 15.49 1.02
C GLY A 203 -0.69 15.35 0.31
N LYS A 204 -0.75 14.80 -0.90
CA LYS A 204 -2.00 14.63 -1.67
C LYS A 204 -2.44 13.17 -1.71
N TRP A 205 -3.74 12.97 -1.74
CA TRP A 205 -4.31 11.65 -2.05
C TRP A 205 -4.13 11.35 -3.53
N LEU A 206 -3.66 10.14 -3.80
CA LEU A 206 -3.50 9.58 -5.13
C LEU A 206 -4.23 8.25 -5.19
N VAL A 207 -4.69 7.89 -6.40
CA VAL A 207 -5.32 6.61 -6.70
C VAL A 207 -4.38 5.81 -7.57
N ALA A 208 -4.01 4.61 -7.13
CA ALA A 208 -3.23 3.65 -7.90
C ALA A 208 -4.13 2.52 -8.41
N THR A 209 -3.90 2.11 -9.65
CA THR A 209 -4.44 0.89 -10.25
C THR A 209 -3.31 0.15 -10.93
N GLU A 210 -2.94 -1.01 -10.40
CA GLU A 210 -1.83 -1.85 -10.83
C GLU A 210 -2.41 -3.18 -11.34
N THR A 211 -2.25 -3.47 -12.63
CA THR A 211 -2.70 -4.73 -13.24
C THR A 211 -1.49 -5.55 -13.67
N ILE A 212 -1.43 -6.81 -13.24
CA ILE A 212 -0.28 -7.69 -13.44
C ILE A 212 -0.76 -9.02 -14.00
N THR A 213 -0.20 -9.39 -15.15
CA THR A 213 -0.26 -10.77 -15.64
C THR A 213 0.99 -11.50 -15.18
N TYR A 214 0.82 -12.46 -14.26
CA TYR A 214 1.90 -13.19 -13.61
C TYR A 214 2.44 -14.30 -14.52
N SER A 215 3.41 -13.98 -15.38
CA SER A 215 4.01 -14.96 -16.29
C SER A 215 5.45 -14.60 -16.61
N ASN A 216 6.27 -15.61 -16.88
CA ASN A 216 7.63 -15.43 -17.40
C ASN A 216 7.69 -15.28 -18.93
N THR A 217 6.65 -15.69 -19.65
CA THR A 217 6.62 -15.69 -21.12
C THR A 217 5.65 -14.66 -21.70
N ARG A 218 4.59 -14.32 -20.95
CA ARG A 218 3.56 -13.35 -21.34
C ARG A 218 3.33 -12.32 -20.24
N GLY A 219 4.32 -12.10 -19.39
CA GLY A 219 4.17 -11.19 -18.27
C GLY A 219 3.93 -9.76 -18.74
N ARG A 220 3.00 -9.09 -18.08
CA ARG A 220 2.63 -7.70 -18.37
C ARG A 220 2.44 -6.97 -17.05
N TYR A 221 2.94 -5.74 -17.01
CA TYR A 221 2.78 -4.84 -15.89
C TYR A 221 2.15 -3.55 -16.40
N GLN A 222 1.01 -3.20 -15.82
CA GLN A 222 0.30 -1.96 -16.10
C GLN A 222 0.09 -1.20 -14.79
N LEU A 223 0.38 0.10 -14.79
CA LEU A 223 0.15 0.96 -13.65
C LEU A 223 -0.45 2.27 -14.14
N ALA A 224 -1.48 2.75 -13.46
CA ALA A 224 -1.92 4.14 -13.51
C ALA A 224 -1.93 4.72 -12.09
N ILE A 225 -1.26 5.85 -11.89
CA ILE A 225 -1.38 6.69 -10.69
C ILE A 225 -2.01 8.01 -11.11
N ARG A 226 -3.10 8.40 -10.45
CA ARG A 226 -3.85 9.64 -10.71
C ARG A 226 -4.06 10.41 -9.41
N ASP A 227 -4.24 11.71 -9.50
CA ASP A 227 -4.80 12.48 -8.38
C ASP A 227 -6.32 12.25 -8.24
N MET A 228 -6.92 12.89 -7.24
CA MET A 228 -8.36 12.74 -6.95
C MET A 228 -9.25 13.38 -8.01
N GLU A 229 -8.72 14.31 -8.81
CA GLU A 229 -9.36 14.93 -9.97
C GLU A 229 -9.22 14.09 -11.25
N GLY A 230 -8.44 13.00 -11.21
CA GLY A 230 -8.23 12.06 -12.31
C GLY A 230 -7.05 12.38 -13.23
N VAL A 231 -6.28 13.43 -12.93
CA VAL A 231 -5.09 13.81 -13.69
C VAL A 231 -3.99 12.76 -13.47
N GLN A 232 -3.40 12.31 -14.57
CA GLN A 232 -2.39 11.27 -14.56
C GLN A 232 -1.05 11.78 -14.02
N GLN A 233 -0.54 11.15 -12.96
CA GLN A 233 0.77 11.42 -12.37
C GLN A 233 1.84 10.44 -12.88
N LEU A 234 1.44 9.19 -13.13
CA LEU A 234 2.30 8.16 -13.72
C LEU A 234 1.44 7.16 -14.51
N ALA A 235 1.93 6.72 -15.66
CA ALA A 235 1.39 5.55 -16.35
C ALA A 235 2.52 4.67 -16.88
N ILE A 236 2.36 3.36 -16.73
CA ILE A 236 3.26 2.33 -17.24
C ILE A 236 2.40 1.28 -17.91
N ASP A 237 2.79 0.84 -19.10
CA ASP A 237 2.21 -0.34 -19.75
C ASP A 237 3.33 -1.08 -20.48
N GLN A 238 3.79 -2.18 -19.89
CA GLN A 238 4.93 -2.92 -20.40
C GLN A 238 4.64 -4.42 -20.40
N GLY A 239 4.63 -5.00 -21.60
CA GLY A 239 4.62 -6.44 -21.81
C GLY A 239 6.02 -7.03 -21.91
N GLY A 240 6.11 -8.35 -21.90
CA GLY A 240 7.36 -9.09 -22.05
C GLY A 240 8.26 -9.05 -20.80
N LEU A 241 7.74 -8.58 -19.66
CA LEU A 241 8.45 -8.61 -18.39
C LEU A 241 8.36 -9.99 -17.75
N GLN A 242 9.41 -10.40 -17.04
CA GLN A 242 9.33 -11.53 -16.14
C GLN A 242 8.48 -11.12 -14.93
N MET A 243 7.21 -11.52 -14.90
CA MET A 243 6.27 -11.12 -13.83
C MET A 243 5.92 -12.25 -12.86
N TRP A 244 6.58 -13.40 -12.95
CA TRP A 244 6.44 -14.50 -12.00
C TRP A 244 7.79 -14.83 -11.36
N ARG A 245 7.78 -15.30 -10.11
CA ARG A 245 8.97 -15.82 -9.43
C ARG A 245 9.00 -17.32 -9.58
N SER A 246 10.01 -17.84 -10.27
CA SER A 246 10.09 -19.28 -10.56
C SER A 246 10.11 -20.11 -9.27
N GLY A 247 9.10 -20.98 -9.11
CA GLY A 247 8.94 -21.84 -7.94
C GLY A 247 8.32 -21.16 -6.71
N ALA A 248 7.76 -19.95 -6.84
CA ALA A 248 6.98 -19.34 -5.77
C ALA A 248 5.65 -20.09 -5.55
N ASP A 249 5.15 -20.08 -4.31
CA ASP A 249 3.81 -20.58 -4.00
C ASP A 249 2.74 -19.64 -4.57
N HIS A 250 2.99 -18.34 -4.43
CA HIS A 250 2.16 -17.26 -4.96
C HIS A 250 2.90 -15.92 -4.91
N MET A 251 2.41 -14.94 -5.67
CA MET A 251 2.76 -13.53 -5.54
C MET A 251 1.69 -12.80 -4.73
N ARG A 252 2.09 -11.75 -4.01
CA ARG A 252 1.19 -10.95 -3.17
C ARG A 252 1.57 -9.48 -3.12
N PRO A 253 0.58 -8.58 -2.97
CA PRO A 253 0.82 -7.19 -2.66
C PRO A 253 1.23 -7.00 -1.20
N LYS A 254 1.98 -5.92 -0.96
CA LYS A 254 2.29 -5.38 0.36
C LYS A 254 2.16 -3.86 0.32
N TRP A 255 1.49 -3.26 1.29
CA TRP A 255 1.31 -1.82 1.45
C TRP A 255 1.86 -1.37 2.80
N GLY A 256 2.67 -0.32 2.83
CA GLY A 256 3.19 0.20 4.10
C GLY A 256 4.48 0.98 3.96
N ILE A 257 5.41 0.76 4.87
CA ILE A 257 6.75 1.33 4.85
C ILE A 257 7.76 0.21 5.09
N TYR A 258 8.66 0.00 4.15
CA TYR A 258 9.86 -0.82 4.34
C TYR A 258 11.07 -0.06 3.82
N ARG A 259 12.00 0.29 4.72
CA ARG A 259 13.11 1.18 4.38
C ARG A 259 14.41 0.80 5.05
N LYS A 260 15.51 1.27 4.46
CA LYS A 260 16.80 1.27 5.15
C LYS A 260 16.80 2.39 6.20
N HIS A 261 17.19 2.07 7.43
CA HIS A 261 17.40 3.11 8.44
C HIS A 261 18.59 3.99 8.03
N SER A 262 18.43 5.32 8.16
CA SER A 262 19.49 6.26 7.87
C SER A 262 19.29 7.62 8.58
N PRO A 263 20.37 8.38 8.85
CA PRO A 263 20.27 9.69 9.51
C PRO A 263 19.51 10.77 8.73
N GLN A 264 19.28 10.58 7.42
CA GLN A 264 18.53 11.51 6.57
C GLN A 264 17.00 11.39 6.75
N LEU A 265 16.53 10.33 7.41
CA LEU A 265 15.13 10.15 7.76
C LEU A 265 14.71 11.11 8.88
N ASN A 266 13.40 11.23 9.14
CA ASN A 266 12.94 12.03 10.26
C ASN A 266 13.42 11.43 11.58
N GLN A 267 14.15 12.22 12.38
CA GLN A 267 14.75 11.80 13.65
C GLN A 267 13.96 12.29 14.89
N HIS A 268 12.82 12.94 14.68
CA HIS A 268 12.06 13.59 15.76
C HIS A 268 10.55 13.42 15.62
N ARG A 269 10.10 12.65 14.63
CA ARG A 269 8.68 12.37 14.35
C ARG A 269 8.56 11.14 13.50
N ALA A 270 7.39 10.49 13.57
CA ALA A 270 7.09 9.35 12.72
C ALA A 270 6.97 9.77 11.25
N ASP A 271 7.52 8.95 10.37
CA ASP A 271 7.21 8.99 8.93
C ASP A 271 5.94 8.17 8.67
N THR A 272 5.01 8.70 7.90
CA THR A 272 3.69 8.09 7.73
C THR A 272 3.28 8.03 6.26
N VAL A 273 2.72 6.89 5.85
CA VAL A 273 1.98 6.73 4.61
C VAL A 273 0.56 6.32 4.95
N TYR A 274 -0.39 7.02 4.34
CA TYR A 274 -1.81 6.76 4.52
C TYR A 274 -2.35 5.89 3.40
N PHE A 275 -3.25 4.97 3.72
CA PHE A 275 -3.88 4.06 2.76
C PHE A 275 -5.39 3.96 2.98
N SER A 276 -6.15 3.89 1.90
CA SER A 276 -7.57 3.55 1.94
C SER A 276 -7.96 2.73 0.72
N ASN A 277 -9.06 1.97 0.85
CA ASN A 277 -9.63 1.17 -0.24
C ASN A 277 -8.62 0.24 -0.93
N MET A 278 -7.85 -0.53 -0.16
CA MET A 278 -6.89 -1.50 -0.70
C MET A 278 -7.64 -2.72 -1.21
N CYS A 279 -7.79 -2.84 -2.52
CA CYS A 279 -8.55 -3.88 -3.19
C CYS A 279 -7.65 -4.79 -4.02
N ILE A 280 -7.99 -6.08 -4.03
CA ILE A 280 -7.40 -7.12 -4.86
C ILE A 280 -8.51 -7.74 -5.69
N THR A 281 -8.41 -7.65 -7.00
CA THR A 281 -9.31 -8.29 -7.96
C THR A 281 -8.55 -9.36 -8.72
N ARG A 282 -9.06 -10.59 -8.71
CA ARG A 282 -8.63 -11.62 -9.66
C ARG A 282 -9.41 -11.41 -10.96
N GLU A 283 -8.70 -11.20 -12.04
CA GLU A 283 -9.34 -11.09 -13.34
C GLU A 283 -9.79 -12.48 -13.81
N GLU A 284 -10.94 -12.56 -14.46
CA GLU A 284 -11.34 -13.81 -15.10
C GLU A 284 -10.32 -14.15 -16.19
N ALA A 285 -9.92 -15.42 -16.26
CA ALA A 285 -9.08 -15.87 -17.36
C ALA A 285 -9.81 -15.56 -18.66
N ALA A 286 -9.21 -14.73 -19.53
CA ALA A 286 -9.78 -14.41 -20.83
C ALA A 286 -10.16 -15.73 -21.51
N GLY A 287 -11.47 -16.00 -21.57
CA GLY A 287 -11.98 -17.25 -22.09
C GLY A 287 -11.43 -17.42 -23.50
N VAL A 288 -10.77 -18.55 -23.76
CA VAL A 288 -10.70 -19.05 -25.13
C VAL A 288 -12.15 -19.27 -25.52
N LEU A 289 -12.71 -18.34 -26.29
CA LEU A 289 -13.98 -18.54 -26.98
C LEU A 289 -13.83 -19.88 -27.71
N ARG A 290 -14.56 -20.89 -27.24
CA ARG A 290 -14.69 -22.17 -27.93
C ARG A 290 -15.68 -22.02 -29.07
#